data_AF-A0A399I5G3-F1
#
_entry.id   AF-A0A399I5G3-F1
#
_cell.length_a   1.000
_cell.length_b   1.000
_cell.length_c   1.000
_cell.angle_alpha   90.00
_cell.angle_beta   90.00
_cell.angle_gamma   90.00
#
_symmetry.space_group_name_H-M   'P 1'
#
loop_
_entity.id
_entity.type
_entity.pdbx_description
1 polymer ?
#
loop_
_entity_poly.entity_id
_entity_poly.type
_entity_poly.pdbx_seq_one_letter_code
_entity_poly.pdbx_strand_id
1 'polypeptide(L)'
;MEPRKSHSISERLFRFVGGTELALLLFGVIALLTIPGTFGIGRSWYSSPLFKVLLGLLMLNLLVCTVQRRKRLKWQVVLLHAGVLVVLCGAFLTSLGYVATVNVYEGGKTELAYRWDLQKDAPLGFDLAVVKINRDYLPIPVRVGVLRGNEKVDLFTLKTGESFNIGGYQVRADSLDLRTETLFLTISQGDRTIGTASTSGEAALPGGFPYAFKLVAFKNPVLRRTWVDLKLQQDANTMSEGSTEINHPFQWRGLYFYSTLIDKTPSGEPYAGIQIVSDPGRSVVFAGFVLAGLGALALLIRRLYANS
;
A
#
# COMPACT_ATOMS: atom_id res chain seq x y z
N MET A 1 -43.69 12.47 -55.05
CA MET A 1 -42.25 12.53 -54.72
C MET A 1 -42.11 13.25 -53.40
N GLU A 2 -41.97 12.54 -52.29
CA GLU A 2 -41.60 13.18 -51.02
C GLU A 2 -40.19 13.76 -51.14
N PRO A 3 -39.94 15.00 -50.66
CA PRO A 3 -38.61 15.58 -50.69
C PRO A 3 -37.69 14.79 -49.75
N ARG A 4 -36.67 14.16 -50.35
CA ARG A 4 -35.59 13.46 -49.65
C ARG A 4 -34.83 14.48 -48.80
N LYS A 5 -35.17 14.58 -47.50
CA LYS A 5 -34.46 15.47 -46.55
C LYS A 5 -32.96 15.20 -46.66
N SER A 6 -32.21 16.14 -47.22
CA SER A 6 -30.76 16.05 -47.27
C SER A 6 -30.24 16.27 -45.85
N HIS A 7 -29.93 15.17 -45.16
CA HIS A 7 -29.26 15.25 -43.87
C HIS A 7 -27.94 16.00 -44.05
N SER A 8 -27.80 17.11 -43.31
CA SER A 8 -26.57 17.89 -43.21
C SER A 8 -25.40 16.97 -42.86
N ILE A 9 -24.20 17.29 -43.38
CA ILE A 9 -22.95 16.57 -43.05
C ILE A 9 -22.78 16.46 -41.53
N SER A 10 -23.18 17.48 -40.76
CA SER A 10 -23.12 17.48 -39.30
C SER A 10 -24.02 16.42 -38.65
N GLU A 11 -25.21 16.18 -39.19
CA GLU A 11 -26.14 15.17 -38.66
C GLU A 11 -25.63 13.74 -38.94
N ARG A 12 -25.03 13.52 -40.11
CA ARG A 12 -24.41 12.24 -40.45
C ARG A 12 -23.24 11.94 -39.53
N LEU A 13 -22.37 12.93 -39.30
CA LEU A 13 -21.23 12.81 -38.40
C LEU A 13 -21.69 12.54 -36.96
N PHE A 14 -22.69 13.27 -36.47
CA PHE A 14 -23.23 13.08 -35.13
C PHE A 14 -23.79 11.66 -34.93
N ARG A 15 -24.56 11.13 -35.89
CA ARG A 15 -25.07 9.76 -35.84
C ARG A 15 -23.96 8.71 -35.86
N PHE A 16 -22.93 8.91 -36.68
CA PHE A 16 -21.79 8.01 -36.74
C PHE A 16 -21.02 7.98 -35.42
N VAL A 17 -20.69 9.15 -34.86
CA VAL A 17 -19.98 9.27 -33.58
C VAL A 17 -20.79 8.68 -32.42
N GLY A 18 -22.12 8.75 -32.46
CA GLY A 18 -23.01 8.13 -31.46
C GLY A 18 -23.38 6.67 -31.72
N GLY A 19 -22.77 6.02 -32.71
CA GLY A 19 -23.07 4.65 -33.11
C GLY A 19 -22.61 3.62 -32.09
N THR A 20 -23.43 2.58 -31.86
CA THR A 20 -23.06 1.44 -31.01
C THR A 20 -22.00 0.55 -31.65
N GLU A 21 -21.95 0.46 -32.97
CA GLU A 21 -20.92 -0.27 -33.71
C GLU A 21 -19.53 0.33 -33.46
N LEU A 22 -19.44 1.66 -33.53
CA LEU A 22 -18.21 2.38 -33.20
C LEU A 22 -17.81 2.17 -31.73
N ALA A 23 -18.77 2.15 -30.80
CA ALA A 23 -18.51 1.87 -29.40
C ALA A 23 -17.87 0.49 -29.20
N LEU A 24 -18.44 -0.55 -29.82
CA LEU A 24 -17.96 -1.92 -29.75
C LEU A 24 -16.58 -2.07 -30.40
N LEU A 25 -16.34 -1.40 -31.53
CA LEU A 25 -15.04 -1.39 -32.19
C LEU A 25 -13.98 -0.72 -31.32
N LEU A 26 -14.24 0.48 -30.79
CA LEU A 26 -13.31 1.20 -29.91
C LEU A 26 -13.00 0.38 -28.66
N PHE A 27 -14.03 -0.20 -28.03
CA PHE A 27 -13.86 -1.06 -26.87
C PHE A 27 -13.01 -2.30 -27.20
N GLY A 28 -13.28 -2.97 -28.33
CA GLY A 28 -12.52 -4.14 -28.77
C GLY A 28 -11.05 -3.84 -29.04
N VAL A 29 -10.76 -2.72 -29.71
CA VAL A 29 -9.38 -2.26 -29.95
C VAL A 29 -8.67 -1.95 -28.65
N ILE A 30 -9.31 -1.20 -27.73
CA ILE A 30 -8.73 -0.90 -26.42
C ILE A 30 -8.46 -2.19 -25.66
N ALA A 31 -9.43 -3.11 -25.59
CA ALA A 31 -9.27 -4.38 -24.90
C ALA A 31 -8.08 -5.18 -25.45
N LEU A 32 -7.94 -5.30 -26.77
CA LEU A 32 -6.82 -5.99 -27.40
C LEU A 32 -5.47 -5.32 -27.09
N LEU A 33 -5.43 -3.98 -27.11
CA LEU A 33 -4.23 -3.21 -26.75
C LEU A 33 -3.87 -3.28 -25.26
N THR A 34 -4.81 -3.62 -24.38
CA THR A 34 -4.53 -3.80 -22.95
C THR A 34 -3.88 -5.14 -22.62
N ILE A 35 -4.00 -6.17 -23.48
CA ILE A 35 -3.48 -7.53 -23.23
C ILE A 35 -1.97 -7.54 -22.99
N PRO A 36 -1.10 -6.92 -23.82
CA PRO A 36 0.34 -6.93 -23.59
C PRO A 36 0.75 -6.31 -22.24
N GLY A 37 0.05 -5.25 -21.82
CA GLY A 37 0.28 -4.59 -20.55
C GLY A 37 -0.01 -5.49 -19.34
N THR A 38 -0.96 -6.44 -19.47
CA THR A 38 -1.22 -7.46 -18.44
C THR A 38 -0.04 -8.39 -18.21
N PHE A 39 0.74 -8.70 -19.26
CA PHE A 39 1.94 -9.54 -19.16
C PHE A 39 3.19 -8.76 -18.74
N GLY A 40 3.04 -7.50 -18.32
CA GLY A 40 4.16 -6.66 -17.88
C GLY A 40 5.02 -6.11 -19.01
N ILE A 41 4.63 -6.34 -20.27
CA ILE A 41 5.33 -5.83 -21.45
C ILE A 41 4.91 -4.37 -21.64
N GLY A 42 5.76 -3.44 -21.17
CA GLY A 42 5.61 -2.01 -21.38
C GLY A 42 4.54 -1.34 -20.50
N ARG A 43 4.81 -1.18 -19.20
CA ARG A 43 3.95 -0.33 -18.31
C ARG A 43 3.78 1.10 -18.85
N SER A 44 4.72 1.60 -19.66
CA SER A 44 4.64 2.87 -20.37
C SER A 44 3.58 2.92 -21.48
N TRP A 45 3.02 1.77 -21.88
CA TRP A 45 2.04 1.67 -22.97
C TRP A 45 0.73 2.42 -22.68
N TYR A 46 0.27 2.37 -21.42
CA TYR A 46 -0.92 3.10 -20.96
C TYR A 46 -0.72 4.62 -20.98
N SER A 47 0.54 5.07 -20.94
CA SER A 47 0.89 6.50 -21.04
C SER A 47 1.03 6.96 -22.50
N SER A 48 0.95 6.06 -23.49
CA SER A 48 1.13 6.40 -24.90
C SER A 48 0.03 7.36 -25.40
N PRO A 49 0.37 8.34 -26.26
CA PRO A 49 -0.62 9.26 -26.83
C PRO A 49 -1.74 8.52 -27.58
N LEU A 50 -1.42 7.43 -28.27
CA LEU A 50 -2.39 6.62 -28.99
C LEU A 50 -3.47 6.04 -28.06
N PHE A 51 -3.06 5.46 -26.94
CA PHE A 51 -3.99 4.89 -25.97
C PHE A 51 -4.90 5.96 -25.37
N LYS A 52 -4.35 7.15 -25.05
CA LYS A 52 -5.12 8.31 -24.56
C LYS A 52 -6.15 8.79 -25.57
N VAL A 53 -5.78 8.86 -26.86
CA VAL A 53 -6.70 9.23 -27.94
C VAL A 53 -7.83 8.22 -28.07
N LEU A 54 -7.53 6.91 -28.05
CA LEU A 54 -8.56 5.87 -28.11
C LEU A 54 -9.53 5.95 -26.93
N LEU A 55 -9.03 6.16 -25.72
CA LEU A 55 -9.85 6.34 -24.53
C LEU A 55 -10.75 7.58 -24.65
N GLY A 56 -10.20 8.70 -25.15
CA GLY A 56 -10.95 9.93 -25.42
C GLY A 56 -12.04 9.74 -26.48
N LEU A 57 -11.75 9.00 -27.55
CA LEU A 57 -12.74 8.66 -28.58
C LEU A 57 -13.88 7.80 -28.03
N LEU A 58 -13.55 6.81 -27.19
CA LEU A 58 -14.57 5.98 -26.52
C LEU A 58 -15.44 6.83 -25.58
N MET A 59 -14.82 7.72 -24.79
CA MET A 59 -15.54 8.65 -23.91
C MET A 59 -16.49 9.55 -24.69
N LEU A 60 -16.03 10.14 -25.80
CA LEU A 60 -16.84 10.99 -26.67
C LEU A 60 -18.00 10.20 -27.31
N ASN A 61 -17.72 8.99 -27.82
CA ASN A 61 -18.74 8.11 -28.38
C ASN A 61 -19.83 7.78 -27.37
N LEU A 62 -19.46 7.35 -26.16
CA LEU A 62 -20.41 7.02 -25.09
C LEU A 62 -21.24 8.23 -24.67
N LEU A 63 -20.62 9.41 -24.59
CA LEU A 63 -21.32 10.65 -24.28
C LEU A 63 -22.35 10.99 -25.37
N VAL A 64 -21.95 10.98 -26.64
CA VAL A 64 -22.84 11.27 -27.76
C VAL A 64 -23.96 10.23 -27.88
N CYS A 65 -23.64 8.93 -27.74
CA CYS A 65 -24.62 7.84 -27.73
C CYS A 65 -25.65 8.02 -26.60
N THR A 66 -25.19 8.38 -25.41
CA THR A 66 -26.07 8.63 -24.25
C THR A 66 -26.97 9.84 -24.48
N VAL A 67 -26.43 10.94 -25.01
CA VAL A 67 -27.20 12.16 -25.33
C VAL A 67 -28.25 11.87 -26.40
N GLN A 68 -27.91 11.15 -27.47
CA GLN A 68 -28.84 10.79 -28.54
C GLN A 68 -29.99 9.93 -28.04
N ARG A 69 -29.71 9.03 -27.09
CA ARG A 69 -30.68 8.06 -26.59
C ARG A 69 -31.35 8.49 -25.28
N ARG A 70 -31.01 9.66 -24.72
CA ARG A 70 -31.49 10.10 -23.38
C ARG A 70 -33.01 10.06 -23.19
N LYS A 71 -33.78 10.34 -24.24
CA LYS A 71 -35.26 10.33 -24.17
C LYS A 71 -35.85 8.92 -24.13
N ARG A 72 -35.09 7.91 -24.58
CA ARG A 72 -35.48 6.49 -24.60
C ARG A 72 -34.87 5.70 -23.44
N LEU A 73 -33.76 6.18 -22.90
CA LEU A 73 -33.05 5.55 -21.79
C LEU A 73 -33.78 5.81 -20.48
N LYS A 74 -33.94 4.75 -19.68
CA LYS A 74 -34.41 4.89 -18.30
C LYS A 74 -33.33 5.58 -17.47
N TRP A 75 -33.75 6.33 -16.46
CA TRP A 75 -32.83 7.11 -15.64
C TRP A 75 -31.74 6.25 -14.96
N GLN A 76 -32.03 4.99 -14.61
CA GLN A 76 -31.04 4.09 -14.02
C GLN A 76 -29.91 3.73 -15.00
N VAL A 77 -30.23 3.58 -16.29
CA VAL A 77 -29.25 3.34 -17.35
C VAL A 77 -28.42 4.60 -17.60
N VAL A 78 -29.06 5.79 -17.55
CA VAL A 78 -28.34 7.07 -17.63
C VAL A 78 -27.36 7.22 -16.48
N LEU A 79 -27.74 6.84 -15.25
CA LEU A 79 -26.86 6.85 -14.08
C LEU A 79 -25.67 5.90 -14.27
N LEU A 80 -25.90 4.70 -14.81
CA LEU A 80 -24.84 3.74 -15.13
C LEU A 80 -23.87 4.32 -16.17
N HIS A 81 -24.37 4.89 -17.26
CA HIS A 81 -23.53 5.55 -18.27
C HIS A 81 -22.76 6.74 -17.70
N ALA A 82 -23.38 7.54 -16.83
CA ALA A 82 -22.72 8.64 -16.14
C ALA A 82 -21.56 8.12 -15.28
N GLY A 83 -21.77 7.03 -14.52
CA GLY A 83 -20.70 6.37 -13.78
C GLY A 83 -19.54 5.92 -14.66
N VAL A 84 -19.83 5.27 -15.80
CA VAL A 84 -18.79 4.86 -16.77
C VAL A 84 -18.02 6.06 -17.33
N LEU A 85 -18.71 7.15 -17.68
CA LEU A 85 -18.06 8.38 -18.16
C LEU A 85 -17.16 9.01 -17.09
N VAL A 86 -17.59 8.99 -15.82
CA VAL A 86 -16.77 9.46 -14.69
C VAL A 86 -15.55 8.56 -14.49
N VAL A 87 -15.68 7.24 -14.62
CA VAL A 87 -14.53 6.31 -14.59
C VAL A 87 -13.54 6.62 -15.72
N LEU A 88 -14.02 6.80 -16.95
CA LEU A 88 -13.16 7.13 -18.10
C LEU A 88 -12.45 8.48 -17.92
N CYS A 89 -13.16 9.49 -17.40
CA CYS A 89 -12.57 10.78 -17.04
C CYS A 89 -11.49 10.62 -15.97
N GLY A 90 -11.76 9.86 -14.91
CA GLY A 90 -10.79 9.53 -13.88
C GLY A 90 -9.55 8.83 -14.44
N ALA A 91 -9.72 7.82 -15.29
CA ALA A 91 -8.61 7.12 -15.95
C ALA A 91 -7.77 8.06 -16.83
N PHE A 92 -8.41 9.00 -17.53
CA PHE A 92 -7.71 10.04 -18.28
C PHE A 92 -6.88 10.95 -17.36
N LEU A 93 -7.44 11.39 -16.23
CA LEU A 93 -6.72 12.18 -15.23
C LEU A 93 -5.56 11.40 -14.60
N THR A 94 -5.74 10.12 -14.26
CA THR A 94 -4.65 9.23 -13.78
C THR A 94 -3.48 9.21 -14.77
N SER A 95 -3.75 9.29 -16.08
CA SER A 95 -2.71 9.31 -17.12
C SER A 95 -1.87 10.60 -17.17
N LEU A 96 -2.27 11.64 -16.43
CA LEU A 96 -1.49 12.86 -16.18
C LEU A 96 -0.64 12.77 -14.91
N GLY A 97 -0.87 11.73 -14.11
CA GLY A 97 -0.07 11.40 -12.94
C GLY A 97 1.27 10.77 -13.32
N TYR A 98 1.99 10.30 -12.31
CA TYR A 98 3.28 9.65 -12.49
C TYR A 98 3.61 8.70 -11.36
N VAL A 99 4.57 7.81 -11.63
CA VAL A 99 5.19 6.95 -10.63
C VAL A 99 6.68 7.24 -10.63
N ALA A 100 7.23 7.49 -9.44
CA ALA A 100 8.66 7.60 -9.20
C ALA A 100 9.10 6.59 -8.14
N THR A 101 10.36 6.18 -8.19
CA THR A 101 10.95 5.26 -7.22
C THR A 101 12.32 5.75 -6.78
N VAL A 102 12.64 5.58 -5.50
CA VAL A 102 13.96 5.92 -4.96
C VAL A 102 14.31 5.00 -3.80
N ASN A 103 15.59 4.69 -3.66
CA ASN A 103 16.13 4.00 -2.49
C ASN A 103 16.86 5.02 -1.62
N VAL A 104 16.50 5.09 -0.33
CA VAL A 104 17.08 6.05 0.61
C VAL A 104 17.54 5.32 1.86
N TYR A 105 18.78 5.56 2.27
CA TYR A 105 19.36 5.02 3.49
C TYR A 105 18.65 5.54 4.74
N GLU A 106 18.63 4.74 5.80
CA GLU A 106 18.18 5.20 7.11
C GLU A 106 19.02 6.39 7.61
N GLY A 107 18.36 7.46 8.03
CA GLY A 107 18.99 8.74 8.38
C GLY A 107 19.37 9.61 7.17
N GLY A 108 19.24 9.08 5.94
CA GLY A 108 19.54 9.78 4.70
C GLY A 108 18.36 10.59 4.15
N LYS A 109 18.66 11.43 3.17
CA LYS A 109 17.67 12.20 2.40
C LYS A 109 18.04 12.31 0.93
N THR A 110 17.05 12.58 0.08
CA THR A 110 17.21 12.80 -1.36
C THR A 110 16.24 13.85 -1.87
N GLU A 111 16.64 14.60 -2.89
CA GLU A 111 15.77 15.51 -3.64
C GLU A 111 15.34 14.93 -5.00
N LEU A 112 15.94 13.79 -5.39
CA LEU A 112 15.74 13.13 -6.68
C LEU A 112 15.02 11.80 -6.51
N ALA A 113 14.21 11.44 -7.52
CA ALA A 113 13.68 10.09 -7.68
C ALA A 113 13.58 9.73 -9.17
N TYR A 114 13.71 8.43 -9.46
CA TYR A 114 13.61 7.92 -10.82
C TYR A 114 12.16 7.96 -11.30
N ARG A 115 11.86 8.80 -12.29
CA ARG A 115 10.53 8.94 -12.91
C ARG A 115 10.37 7.93 -14.04
N TRP A 116 9.45 6.98 -13.89
CA TRP A 116 9.25 5.89 -14.86
C TRP A 116 8.68 6.34 -16.20
N ASP A 117 7.92 7.43 -16.22
CA ASP A 117 7.37 8.04 -17.43
C ASP A 117 8.43 8.82 -18.22
N LEU A 118 9.41 9.40 -17.54
CA LEU A 118 10.53 10.14 -18.16
C LEU A 118 11.78 9.27 -18.38
N GLN A 119 11.81 8.09 -17.76
CA GLN A 119 12.95 7.16 -17.74
C GLN A 119 14.27 7.79 -17.25
N LYS A 120 14.19 8.73 -16.31
CA LYS A 120 15.34 9.42 -15.73
C LYS A 120 15.06 9.90 -14.32
N ASP A 121 16.12 10.23 -13.59
CA ASP A 121 15.99 10.93 -12.32
C ASP A 121 15.43 12.34 -12.54
N ALA A 122 14.50 12.73 -11.68
CA ALA A 122 13.86 14.02 -11.70
C ALA A 122 13.72 14.58 -10.27
N PRO A 123 13.75 15.91 -10.11
CA PRO A 123 13.58 16.54 -8.81
C PRO A 123 12.15 16.35 -8.29
N LEU A 124 12.04 16.05 -6.99
CA LEU A 124 10.76 15.97 -6.26
C LEU A 124 10.18 17.35 -5.94
N GLY A 125 11.05 18.37 -5.87
CA GLY A 125 10.70 19.71 -5.40
C GLY A 125 10.70 19.85 -3.87
N PHE A 126 11.20 18.85 -3.15
CA PHE A 126 11.41 18.81 -1.70
C PHE A 126 12.43 17.71 -1.37
N ASP A 127 13.04 17.80 -0.19
CA ASP A 127 13.87 16.74 0.39
C ASP A 127 12.96 15.66 1.00
N LEU A 128 13.10 14.43 0.51
CA LEU A 128 12.51 13.22 1.12
C LEU A 128 13.58 12.55 2.00
N ALA A 129 13.37 12.55 3.32
CA ALA A 129 14.22 11.87 4.27
C ALA A 129 13.58 10.58 4.80
N VAL A 130 14.39 9.53 4.91
CA VAL A 130 14.05 8.32 5.67
C VAL A 130 14.63 8.48 7.06
N VAL A 131 13.78 8.81 8.02
CA VAL A 131 14.21 9.07 9.40
C VAL A 131 14.58 7.77 10.09
N LYS A 132 13.72 6.76 9.99
CA LYS A 132 13.90 5.47 10.65
C LYS A 132 13.13 4.35 9.95
N ILE A 133 13.73 3.17 9.92
CA ILE A 133 13.16 1.92 9.45
C ILE A 133 12.87 1.05 10.66
N ASN A 134 11.60 1.03 11.05
CA ASN A 134 11.14 0.32 12.23
C ASN A 134 10.72 -1.11 11.90
N ARG A 135 10.99 -2.02 12.84
CA ARG A 135 10.69 -3.45 12.74
C ARG A 135 9.99 -3.89 14.02
N ASP A 136 8.86 -4.57 13.88
CA ASP A 136 8.16 -5.23 14.96
C ASP A 136 8.21 -6.75 14.73
N TYR A 137 8.56 -7.52 15.75
CA TYR A 137 8.75 -8.96 15.68
C TYR A 137 7.67 -9.68 16.49
N LEU A 138 7.29 -10.88 16.06
CA LEU A 138 6.46 -11.75 16.88
C LEU A 138 7.21 -12.19 18.15
N PRO A 139 6.48 -12.49 19.25
CA PRO A 139 7.06 -13.10 20.44
C PRO A 139 8.00 -14.26 20.10
N ILE A 140 9.26 -14.15 20.52
CA ILE A 140 10.34 -15.04 20.08
C ILE A 140 10.36 -16.27 20.98
N PRO A 141 10.24 -17.50 20.45
CA PRO A 141 10.45 -18.71 21.22
C PRO A 141 11.91 -18.81 21.70
N VAL A 142 12.09 -18.88 23.01
CA VAL A 142 13.37 -18.96 23.71
C VAL A 142 13.43 -20.20 24.60
N ARG A 143 14.63 -20.73 24.79
CA ARG A 143 14.95 -21.78 25.75
C ARG A 143 15.84 -21.18 26.83
N VAL A 144 15.34 -21.15 28.06
CA VAL A 144 16.04 -20.57 29.22
C VAL A 144 16.47 -21.69 30.14
N GLY A 145 17.78 -21.88 30.27
CA GLY A 145 18.38 -22.77 31.25
C GLY A 145 18.42 -22.09 32.61
N VAL A 146 17.97 -22.79 33.65
CA VAL A 146 18.06 -22.33 35.03
C VAL A 146 19.18 -23.08 35.72
N LEU A 147 20.04 -22.33 36.40
CA LEU A 147 21.21 -22.82 37.11
C LEU A 147 21.06 -22.55 38.60
N ARG A 148 21.55 -23.44 39.46
CA ARG A 148 21.77 -23.20 40.89
C ARG A 148 23.26 -23.40 41.15
N GLY A 149 23.98 -22.30 41.41
CA GLY A 149 25.43 -22.32 41.29
C GLY A 149 25.84 -22.64 39.84
N ASN A 150 26.67 -23.67 39.65
CA ASN A 150 27.11 -24.13 38.31
C ASN A 150 26.27 -25.29 37.75
N GLU A 151 25.33 -25.84 38.52
CA GLU A 151 24.53 -26.98 38.10
C GLU A 151 23.27 -26.50 37.39
N LYS A 152 22.98 -27.08 36.22
CA LYS A 152 21.73 -26.84 35.52
C LYS A 152 20.62 -27.63 36.22
N VAL A 153 19.65 -26.91 36.76
CA VAL A 153 18.52 -27.49 37.50
C VAL A 153 17.25 -27.61 36.66
N ASP A 154 17.08 -26.79 35.63
CA ASP A 154 15.90 -26.87 34.75
C ASP A 154 16.14 -26.23 33.36
N LEU A 155 15.18 -26.42 32.45
CA LEU A 155 15.15 -25.84 31.13
C LEU A 155 13.71 -25.54 30.69
N PHE A 156 13.39 -24.26 30.55
CA PHE A 156 12.07 -23.82 30.10
C PHE A 156 12.09 -23.42 28.63
N THR A 157 10.99 -23.70 27.93
CA THR A 157 10.74 -23.21 26.58
C THR A 157 9.48 -22.35 26.60
N LEU A 158 9.61 -21.10 26.20
CA LEU A 158 8.55 -20.09 26.26
C LEU A 158 8.77 -19.03 25.19
N LYS A 159 7.82 -18.11 24.99
CA LYS A 159 8.01 -16.93 24.15
C LYS A 159 8.36 -15.70 25.00
N THR A 160 9.02 -14.72 24.40
CA THR A 160 9.12 -13.38 25.02
C THR A 160 7.72 -12.83 25.31
N GLY A 161 7.52 -12.29 26.51
CA GLY A 161 6.24 -11.90 27.09
C GLY A 161 5.62 -12.97 28.02
N GLU A 162 6.01 -14.24 27.88
CA GLU A 162 5.51 -15.33 28.73
C GLU A 162 6.35 -15.51 29.99
N SER A 163 5.84 -16.29 30.94
CA SER A 163 6.52 -16.58 32.22
C SER A 163 6.51 -18.06 32.53
N PHE A 164 7.49 -18.50 33.32
CA PHE A 164 7.53 -19.83 33.92
C PHE A 164 7.72 -19.73 35.44
N ASN A 165 7.40 -20.79 36.17
CA ASN A 165 7.51 -20.83 37.63
C ASN A 165 8.64 -21.77 38.06
N ILE A 166 9.47 -21.34 39.01
CA ILE A 166 10.51 -22.16 39.61
C ILE A 166 10.76 -21.75 41.06
N GLY A 167 10.74 -22.71 41.99
CA GLY A 167 11.10 -22.48 43.39
C GLY A 167 10.29 -21.39 44.11
N GLY A 168 9.02 -21.22 43.74
CA GLY A 168 8.14 -20.16 44.30
C GLY A 168 8.29 -18.79 43.64
N TYR A 169 9.13 -18.67 42.61
CA TYR A 169 9.30 -17.47 41.80
C TYR A 169 8.65 -17.63 40.43
N GLN A 170 8.07 -16.56 39.93
CA GLN A 170 7.64 -16.42 38.55
C GLN A 170 8.70 -15.62 37.79
N VAL A 171 9.19 -16.18 36.68
CA VAL A 171 10.22 -15.55 35.85
C VAL A 171 9.59 -15.25 34.49
N ARG A 172 9.48 -13.97 34.14
CA ARG A 172 8.98 -13.49 32.86
C ARG A 172 10.15 -13.22 31.91
N ALA A 173 10.06 -13.72 30.69
CA ALA A 173 11.00 -13.37 29.63
C ALA A 173 10.55 -12.08 28.96
N ASP A 174 11.12 -10.93 29.31
CA ASP A 174 10.61 -9.62 28.84
C ASP A 174 10.91 -9.38 27.36
N SER A 175 12.20 -9.39 27.01
CA SER A 175 12.68 -9.06 25.68
C SER A 175 14.02 -9.74 25.40
N LEU A 176 14.29 -10.02 24.13
CA LEU A 176 15.56 -10.57 23.66
C LEU A 176 16.26 -9.52 22.80
N ASP A 177 17.46 -9.12 23.21
CA ASP A 177 18.36 -8.37 22.33
C ASP A 177 19.05 -9.36 21.39
N LEU A 178 18.73 -9.27 20.10
CA LEU A 178 19.26 -10.14 19.04
C LEU A 178 20.71 -9.84 18.68
N ARG A 179 21.22 -8.64 19.00
CA ARG A 179 22.60 -8.25 18.70
C ARG A 179 23.57 -8.82 19.73
N THR A 180 23.16 -8.82 20.99
CA THR A 180 23.96 -9.30 22.12
C THR A 180 23.54 -10.70 22.58
N GLU A 181 22.52 -11.28 21.96
CA GLU A 181 21.89 -12.55 22.34
C GLU A 181 21.54 -12.61 23.84
N THR A 182 21.10 -11.47 24.37
CA THR A 182 20.82 -11.30 25.80
C THR A 182 19.32 -11.23 26.03
N LEU A 183 18.80 -12.18 26.81
CA LEU A 183 17.41 -12.21 27.24
C LEU A 183 17.29 -11.48 28.59
N PHE A 184 16.41 -10.48 28.64
CA PHE A 184 16.06 -9.76 29.85
C PHE A 184 14.87 -10.42 30.53
N LEU A 185 14.98 -10.55 31.84
CA LEU A 185 14.06 -11.30 32.69
C LEU A 185 13.60 -10.43 33.85
N THR A 186 12.32 -10.54 34.18
CA THR A 186 11.73 -9.99 35.41
C THR A 186 11.35 -11.15 36.32
N ILE A 187 11.78 -11.08 37.57
CA ILE A 187 11.49 -12.11 38.57
C ILE A 187 10.50 -11.53 39.59
N SER A 188 9.44 -12.28 39.87
CA SER A 188 8.40 -11.94 40.84
C SER A 188 8.17 -13.08 41.82
N GLN A 189 7.71 -12.75 43.02
CA GLN A 189 7.26 -13.70 44.03
C GLN A 189 5.84 -13.31 44.45
N GLY A 190 4.85 -14.11 44.05
CA GLY A 190 3.45 -13.68 44.06
C GLY A 190 3.26 -12.46 43.15
N ASP A 191 2.52 -11.46 43.61
CA ASP A 191 2.24 -10.23 42.85
C ASP A 191 3.35 -9.18 42.92
N ARG A 192 4.45 -9.46 43.65
CA ARG A 192 5.54 -8.51 43.86
C ARG A 192 6.74 -8.85 42.98
N THR A 193 7.16 -7.89 42.16
CA THR A 193 8.46 -7.94 41.47
C THR A 193 9.59 -7.83 42.49
N ILE A 194 10.51 -8.80 42.46
CA ILE A 194 11.66 -8.87 43.36
C ILE A 194 12.97 -8.39 42.70
N GLY A 195 13.04 -8.39 41.37
CA GLY A 195 14.19 -7.86 40.64
C GLY A 195 14.22 -8.26 39.17
N THR A 196 15.33 -7.92 38.51
CA THR A 196 15.57 -8.23 37.10
C THR A 196 16.89 -8.97 36.92
N ALA A 197 16.99 -9.76 35.86
CA ALA A 197 18.21 -10.44 35.47
C ALA A 197 18.36 -10.45 33.94
N SER A 198 19.59 -10.61 33.47
CA SER A 198 19.90 -10.86 32.07
C SER A 198 20.63 -12.20 31.94
N THR A 199 20.51 -12.82 30.77
CA THR A 199 21.30 -14.03 30.47
C THR A 199 22.77 -13.74 30.17
N SER A 200 23.19 -12.47 30.13
CA SER A 200 24.59 -12.05 30.07
C SER A 200 25.25 -11.99 31.45
N GLY A 201 24.47 -12.15 32.53
CA GLY A 201 24.96 -12.19 33.92
C GLY A 201 24.71 -10.92 34.73
N GLU A 202 24.12 -9.87 34.14
CA GLU A 202 23.70 -8.69 34.89
C GLU A 202 22.43 -9.03 35.70
N ALA A 203 22.42 -8.72 36.99
CA ALA A 203 21.26 -8.97 37.84
C ALA A 203 21.11 -7.92 38.93
N ALA A 204 19.88 -7.42 39.07
CA ALA A 204 19.45 -6.56 40.17
C ALA A 204 18.49 -7.37 41.05
N LEU A 205 19.03 -8.39 41.72
CA LEU A 205 18.29 -9.33 42.56
C LEU A 205 18.73 -9.27 44.03
N PRO A 206 17.86 -9.64 44.99
CA PRO A 206 18.23 -9.69 46.40
C PRO A 206 19.41 -10.64 46.66
N GLY A 207 20.24 -10.30 47.64
CA GLY A 207 21.33 -11.17 48.08
C GLY A 207 20.83 -12.56 48.48
N GLY A 208 21.49 -13.60 47.96
CA GLY A 208 21.11 -15.00 48.22
C GLY A 208 20.04 -15.56 47.28
N PHE A 209 19.64 -14.84 46.23
CA PHE A 209 18.79 -15.42 45.19
C PHE A 209 19.45 -16.67 44.56
N PRO A 210 18.77 -17.84 44.56
CA PRO A 210 19.45 -19.12 44.36
C PRO A 210 19.63 -19.51 42.89
N TYR A 211 19.11 -18.71 41.94
CA TYR A 211 19.07 -19.06 40.53
C TYR A 211 19.86 -18.10 39.65
N ALA A 212 20.50 -18.65 38.63
CA ALA A 212 21.04 -17.91 37.49
C ALA A 212 20.38 -18.39 36.19
N PHE A 213 20.35 -17.53 35.18
CA PHE A 213 19.65 -17.82 33.93
C PHE A 213 20.62 -17.76 32.75
N LYS A 214 20.47 -18.70 31.82
CA LYS A 214 21.26 -18.74 30.60
C LYS A 214 20.37 -18.95 29.40
N LEU A 215 20.57 -18.15 28.35
CA LEU A 215 19.91 -18.37 27.06
C LEU A 215 20.56 -19.60 26.42
N VAL A 216 19.78 -20.65 26.22
CA VAL A 216 20.25 -21.93 25.66
C VAL A 216 20.04 -21.97 24.15
N ALA A 217 18.90 -21.45 23.69
CA ALA A 217 18.59 -21.32 22.28
C ALA A 217 17.44 -20.32 22.10
N PHE A 218 17.30 -19.78 20.90
CA PHE A 218 16.13 -19.04 20.46
C PHE A 218 15.84 -19.36 19.00
N LYS A 219 14.59 -19.21 18.57
CA LYS A 219 14.25 -19.31 17.14
C LYS A 219 14.52 -17.98 16.45
N ASN A 220 14.85 -18.06 15.16
CA ASN A 220 14.98 -16.86 14.33
C ASN A 220 13.70 -16.00 14.44
N PRO A 221 13.86 -14.68 14.69
CA PRO A 221 12.73 -13.80 14.87
C PRO A 221 11.91 -13.71 13.58
N VAL A 222 10.59 -13.77 13.72
CA VAL A 222 9.67 -13.61 12.59
C VAL A 222 9.15 -12.18 12.60
N LEU A 223 9.41 -11.46 11.51
CA LEU A 223 8.96 -10.09 11.32
C LEU A 223 7.43 -10.04 11.22
N ARG A 224 6.80 -9.25 12.08
CA ARG A 224 5.35 -9.03 12.08
C ARG A 224 4.98 -7.85 11.18
N ARG A 225 5.72 -6.75 11.30
CA ARG A 225 5.44 -5.50 10.60
C ARG A 225 6.72 -4.72 10.40
N THR A 226 6.75 -3.94 9.32
CA THR A 226 7.82 -2.99 9.02
C THR A 226 7.20 -1.71 8.54
N TRP A 227 7.71 -0.58 9.02
CA TRP A 227 7.27 0.74 8.57
C TRP A 227 8.45 1.70 8.53
N VAL A 228 8.31 2.73 7.72
CA VAL A 228 9.36 3.72 7.49
C VAL A 228 8.82 5.08 7.90
N ASP A 229 9.54 5.75 8.79
CA ASP A 229 9.24 7.13 9.16
C ASP A 229 9.87 8.06 8.11
N LEU A 230 9.03 8.87 7.49
CA LEU A 230 9.39 9.80 6.43
C LEU A 230 9.24 11.24 6.91
N LYS A 231 10.13 12.09 6.39
CA LYS A 231 10.08 13.53 6.60
C LYS A 231 10.27 14.25 5.28
N LEU A 232 9.36 15.17 4.98
CA LEU A 232 9.43 16.03 3.81
C LEU A 232 9.93 17.41 4.25
N GLN A 233 10.99 17.91 3.63
CA GLN A 233 11.62 19.17 4.01
C GLN A 233 11.84 20.09 2.80
N GLN A 234 11.84 21.39 3.06
CA GLN A 234 12.21 22.42 2.08
C GLN A 234 12.91 23.55 2.83
N ASP A 235 14.10 23.96 2.38
CA ASP A 235 14.89 25.03 3.01
C ASP A 235 15.05 24.87 4.54
N ALA A 236 15.40 23.65 4.97
CA ALA A 236 15.50 23.21 6.37
C ALA A 236 14.20 23.20 7.19
N ASN A 237 13.08 23.70 6.65
CA ASN A 237 11.77 23.62 7.28
C ASN A 237 11.11 22.27 7.03
N THR A 238 10.45 21.75 8.06
CA THR A 238 9.68 20.50 7.95
C THR A 238 8.31 20.81 7.36
N MET A 239 8.03 20.29 6.17
CA MET A 239 6.77 20.49 5.47
C MET A 239 5.71 19.49 5.89
N SER A 240 6.12 18.25 6.17
CA SER A 240 5.26 17.17 6.63
C SER A 240 6.10 16.02 7.17
N GLU A 241 5.54 15.25 8.08
CA GLU A 241 6.14 14.02 8.58
C GLU A 241 5.07 12.96 8.78
N GLY A 242 5.47 11.70 8.73
CA GLY A 242 4.57 10.58 8.92
C GLY A 242 5.22 9.25 8.55
N SER A 243 4.51 8.15 8.80
CA SER A 243 5.02 6.81 8.53
C SER A 243 4.35 6.18 7.31
N THR A 244 5.08 5.35 6.58
CA THR A 244 4.58 4.54 5.46
C THR A 244 4.85 3.06 5.65
N GLU A 245 3.94 2.24 5.11
CA GLU A 245 4.02 0.78 5.05
C GLU A 245 3.65 0.28 3.67
N ILE A 246 3.84 -1.01 3.45
CA ILE A 246 3.52 -1.69 2.19
C ILE A 246 2.08 -1.39 1.73
N ASN A 247 1.11 -1.42 2.66
CA ASN A 247 -0.31 -1.23 2.35
C ASN A 247 -0.91 0.05 2.94
N HIS A 248 -0.12 0.83 3.69
CA HIS A 248 -0.57 2.06 4.34
C HIS A 248 0.38 3.19 3.92
N PRO A 249 0.13 3.83 2.76
CA PRO A 249 1.01 4.87 2.27
C PRO A 249 0.89 6.14 3.11
N PHE A 250 2.02 6.81 3.33
CA PHE A 250 2.03 8.20 3.76
C PHE A 250 1.52 9.08 2.61
N GLN A 251 0.70 10.10 2.93
CA GLN A 251 0.05 10.94 1.94
C GLN A 251 0.35 12.41 2.19
N TRP A 252 0.74 13.13 1.14
CA TRP A 252 0.96 14.57 1.23
C TRP A 252 0.72 15.25 -0.12
N ARG A 253 -0.14 16.28 -0.15
CA ARG A 253 -0.46 17.08 -1.36
C ARG A 253 -0.79 16.26 -2.61
N GLY A 254 -1.55 15.17 -2.44
CA GLY A 254 -1.94 14.28 -3.55
C GLY A 254 -0.86 13.27 -3.99
N LEU A 255 0.31 13.28 -3.34
CA LEU A 255 1.33 12.25 -3.47
C LEU A 255 1.11 11.15 -2.43
N TYR A 256 1.37 9.91 -2.85
CA TYR A 256 1.34 8.72 -2.02
C TYR A 256 2.73 8.10 -1.99
N PHE A 257 3.27 7.92 -0.80
CA PHE A 257 4.59 7.34 -0.56
C PHE A 257 4.38 5.92 -0.04
N TYR A 258 4.72 4.91 -0.83
CA TYR A 258 4.61 3.49 -0.48
C TYR A 258 6.00 2.94 -0.15
N SER A 259 6.11 2.18 0.94
CA SER A 259 7.29 1.35 1.16
C SER A 259 7.20 0.11 0.25
N THR A 260 8.15 -0.04 -0.66
CA THR A 260 8.20 -1.17 -1.61
C THR A 260 9.30 -2.17 -1.30
N LEU A 261 10.37 -1.71 -0.65
CA LEU A 261 11.52 -2.53 -0.30
C LEU A 261 12.12 -2.03 1.02
N ILE A 262 12.58 -2.95 1.84
CA ILE A 262 13.47 -2.68 2.97
C ILE A 262 14.58 -3.71 2.91
N ASP A 263 15.82 -3.25 2.78
CA ASP A 263 16.96 -4.13 2.60
C ASP A 263 18.22 -3.50 3.20
N LYS A 264 19.36 -4.18 3.07
CA LYS A 264 20.67 -3.73 3.53
C LYS A 264 21.70 -3.82 2.42
N THR A 265 22.67 -2.92 2.43
CA THR A 265 23.85 -3.05 1.56
C THR A 265 24.75 -4.20 2.02
N PRO A 266 25.74 -4.60 1.21
CA PRO A 266 26.77 -5.56 1.63
C PRO A 266 27.53 -5.13 2.90
N SER A 267 27.65 -3.81 3.15
CA SER A 267 28.24 -3.25 4.39
C SER A 267 27.29 -3.30 5.59
N GLY A 268 26.02 -3.68 5.40
CA GLY A 268 25.01 -3.83 6.45
C GLY A 268 24.16 -2.59 6.71
N GLU A 269 24.33 -1.52 5.93
CA GLU A 269 23.58 -0.27 6.09
C GLU A 269 22.14 -0.45 5.59
N PRO A 270 21.11 -0.18 6.42
CA PRO A 270 19.73 -0.36 6.02
C PRO A 270 19.25 0.78 5.13
N TYR A 271 18.45 0.44 4.11
CA TYR A 271 17.78 1.40 3.24
C TYR A 271 16.34 0.97 2.96
N ALA A 272 15.52 1.95 2.57
CA ALA A 272 14.13 1.75 2.16
C ALA A 272 13.95 2.19 0.72
N GLY A 273 13.29 1.33 -0.07
CA GLY A 273 12.72 1.69 -1.37
C GLY A 273 11.36 2.34 -1.17
N ILE A 274 11.22 3.56 -1.68
CA ILE A 274 10.00 4.35 -1.63
C ILE A 274 9.47 4.54 -3.05
N GLN A 275 8.23 4.14 -3.29
CA GLN A 275 7.50 4.47 -4.50
C GLN A 275 6.59 5.67 -4.24
N ILE A 276 6.77 6.72 -5.03
CA ILE A 276 6.03 7.96 -4.96
C ILE A 276 5.05 7.98 -6.13
N VAL A 277 3.76 8.05 -5.83
CA VAL A 277 2.69 8.02 -6.84
C VAL A 277 1.91 9.32 -6.78
N SER A 278 1.82 10.00 -7.92
CA SER A 278 0.83 11.05 -8.16
C SER A 278 -0.28 10.47 -9.01
N ASP A 279 -1.49 10.37 -8.46
CA ASP A 279 -2.67 9.88 -9.18
C ASP A 279 -3.86 10.82 -8.95
N PRO A 280 -3.99 11.88 -9.77
CA PRO A 280 -5.06 12.87 -9.61
C PRO A 280 -6.43 12.31 -10.02
N GLY A 281 -6.48 11.20 -10.77
CA GLY A 281 -7.71 10.57 -11.23
C GLY A 281 -8.32 9.57 -10.25
N ARG A 282 -7.55 9.10 -9.27
CA ARG A 282 -7.95 8.06 -8.32
C ARG A 282 -9.33 8.29 -7.70
N SER A 283 -9.56 9.45 -7.11
CA SER A 283 -10.83 9.78 -6.44
C SER A 283 -12.00 9.81 -7.42
N VAL A 284 -11.77 10.32 -8.63
CA VAL A 284 -12.77 10.40 -9.71
C VAL A 284 -13.16 9.00 -10.18
N VAL A 285 -12.19 8.08 -10.34
CA VAL A 285 -12.47 6.68 -10.69
C VAL A 285 -13.36 6.02 -9.63
N PHE A 286 -13.04 6.16 -8.35
CA PHE A 286 -13.86 5.59 -7.27
C PHE A 286 -15.28 6.20 -7.22
N ALA A 287 -15.42 7.52 -7.42
CA ALA A 287 -16.72 8.15 -7.54
C ALA A 287 -17.53 7.57 -8.72
N GLY A 288 -16.87 7.33 -9.86
CA GLY A 288 -17.47 6.68 -11.02
C GLY A 288 -17.95 5.26 -10.74
N PHE A 289 -17.17 4.45 -10.01
CA PHE A 289 -17.59 3.11 -9.57
C PHE A 289 -18.81 3.15 -8.65
N VAL A 290 -18.85 4.09 -7.71
CA VAL A 290 -20.02 4.28 -6.83
C VAL A 290 -21.26 4.62 -7.67
N LEU A 291 -21.16 5.57 -8.59
CA LEU A 291 -22.28 5.96 -9.47
C LEU A 291 -22.76 4.80 -10.36
N ALA A 292 -21.82 4.08 -10.98
CA ALA A 292 -22.15 2.91 -11.81
C ALA A 292 -22.80 1.80 -10.98
N GLY A 293 -22.30 1.54 -9.77
CA GLY A 293 -22.86 0.58 -8.82
C GLY A 293 -24.27 0.94 -8.38
N LEU A 294 -24.52 2.21 -8.05
CA LEU A 294 -25.87 2.70 -7.72
C LEU A 294 -26.83 2.56 -8.91
N GLY A 295 -26.37 2.87 -10.14
CA GLY A 295 -27.16 2.67 -11.36
C GLY A 295 -27.52 1.19 -11.59
N ALA A 296 -26.56 0.29 -11.41
CA ALA A 296 -26.76 -1.16 -11.53
C ALA A 296 -27.71 -1.70 -10.44
N LEU A 297 -27.55 -1.26 -9.19
CA LEU A 297 -28.43 -1.64 -8.08
C LEU A 297 -29.86 -1.15 -8.32
N ALA A 298 -30.04 0.09 -8.78
CA ALA A 298 -31.37 0.63 -9.10
C ALA A 298 -32.04 -0.14 -10.26
N LEU A 299 -31.27 -0.59 -11.26
CA LEU A 299 -31.76 -1.47 -12.32
C LEU A 299 -32.20 -2.83 -11.77
N LEU A 300 -31.42 -3.42 -10.87
CA LEU A 300 -31.72 -4.72 -10.25
C LEU A 300 -32.99 -4.64 -9.39
N ILE A 301 -33.05 -3.66 -8.48
CA ILE A 301 -34.23 -3.41 -7.63
C ILE A 301 -35.47 -3.27 -8.51
N ARG A 302 -35.39 -2.43 -9.56
CA ARG A 302 -36.51 -2.26 -10.48
C ARG A 302 -36.93 -3.58 -11.13
N ARG A 303 -35.98 -4.43 -11.55
CA ARG A 303 -36.31 -5.73 -12.15
C ARG A 303 -36.99 -6.68 -11.16
N LEU A 304 -36.56 -6.68 -9.91
CA LEU A 304 -37.15 -7.53 -8.86
C LEU A 304 -38.59 -7.08 -8.53
N TYR A 305 -38.80 -5.77 -8.32
CA TYR A 305 -40.12 -5.21 -8.02
C TYR A 305 -41.08 -5.13 -9.21
N ALA A 306 -40.58 -5.18 -10.45
CA ALA A 306 -41.43 -5.24 -11.65
C ALA A 306 -41.88 -6.67 -12.00
N ASN A 307 -41.25 -7.69 -11.39
CA ASN A 307 -41.55 -9.10 -11.57
C ASN A 307 -42.22 -9.72 -10.31
N SER A 308 -42.57 -8.90 -9.31
CA SER A 308 -43.41 -9.25 -8.16
C SER A 308 -44.75 -8.54 -8.27
#